data_AF-A0A0P9JWC0-F1
#
_entry.id   AF-A0A0P9JWC0-F1
#
_cell.length_a   1.000
_cell.length_b   1.000
_cell.length_c   1.000
_cell.angle_alpha   90.00
_cell.angle_beta   90.00
_cell.angle_gamma   90.00
#
_symmetry.space_group_name_H-M   'P 1'
#
loop_
_entity.id
_entity.type
_entity.pdbx_description
1 polymer ?
#
loop_
_entity_poly.entity_id
_entity_poly.type
_entity_poly.pdbx_seq_one_letter_code
_entity_poly.pdbx_strand_id
1 'polypeptide(L)'
;MLRFLLFILILIPCFAFADTYTGEQGVAQMQGDFFTDFWSFFEDDLPSFIDRFWAYITVWAVKFYFEMKLESIKLAWFIAKQILESFQVGSQIANLANALPQDVKAALVDSRFFDGLNIYLNALVTRFILRIV
;
A
#
# COMPACT_ATOMS: atom_id res chain seq x y z
N MET A 1 -38.34 4.57 -12.35
CA MET A 1 -37.74 3.68 -11.31
C MET A 1 -36.95 4.47 -10.28
N LEU A 2 -35.99 5.33 -10.67
CA LEU A 2 -35.22 6.20 -9.77
C LEU A 2 -36.06 7.10 -8.84
N ARG A 3 -37.17 7.66 -9.37
CA ARG A 3 -38.12 8.48 -8.59
C ARG A 3 -38.86 7.69 -7.49
N PHE A 4 -39.09 6.40 -7.71
CA PHE A 4 -39.73 5.51 -6.73
C PHE A 4 -38.74 5.07 -5.64
N LEU A 5 -37.47 4.93 -6.02
CA LEU A 5 -36.38 4.58 -5.12
C LEU A 5 -36.02 5.75 -4.18
N LEU A 6 -36.09 6.99 -4.66
CA LEU A 6 -36.00 8.20 -3.83
C LEU A 6 -37.20 8.33 -2.86
N PHE A 7 -38.41 7.99 -3.30
CA PHE A 7 -39.59 7.97 -2.44
C PHE A 7 -39.49 6.92 -1.32
N ILE A 8 -38.93 5.75 -1.63
CA ILE A 8 -38.68 4.70 -0.63
C ILE A 8 -37.55 5.11 0.32
N LEU A 9 -36.47 5.72 -0.17
CA LEU A 9 -35.37 6.22 0.66
C LEU A 9 -35.83 7.29 1.68
N ILE A 10 -36.82 8.11 1.31
CA ILE A 10 -37.42 9.13 2.18
C ILE A 10 -38.44 8.52 3.17
N LEU A 11 -39.08 7.40 2.84
CA LEU A 11 -40.07 6.73 3.70
C LEU A 11 -39.47 5.67 4.65
N ILE A 12 -38.24 5.22 4.40
CA ILE A 12 -37.55 4.24 5.27
C ILE A 12 -37.31 4.75 6.70
N PRO A 13 -37.00 6.04 6.98
CA PRO A 13 -36.83 6.49 8.36
C PRO A 13 -38.16 6.66 9.11
N CYS A 14 -39.32 6.62 8.44
CA CYS A 14 -40.63 6.54 9.12
C CYS A 14 -40.86 5.20 9.84
N PHE A 15 -39.98 4.20 9.67
CA PHE A 15 -40.03 2.90 10.36
C PHE A 15 -38.89 2.69 11.36
N ALA A 16 -38.18 3.75 11.77
CA ALA A 16 -37.31 3.68 12.93
C ALA A 16 -38.18 3.66 14.21
N PHE A 17 -38.62 2.46 14.60
CA PHE A 17 -39.25 2.21 15.91
C PHE A 17 -38.22 2.42 17.02
N ALA A 18 -38.05 3.65 17.49
CA ALA A 18 -37.23 3.95 18.66
C ALA A 18 -38.06 4.39 19.86
N ASP A 19 -39.18 5.11 19.67
CA ASP A 19 -39.99 5.59 20.79
C ASP A 19 -41.49 5.37 20.62
N THR A 20 -42.14 4.93 21.70
CA THR A 20 -43.61 4.77 21.78
C THR A 20 -44.29 6.13 21.88
N TYR A 21 -44.45 6.79 20.75
CA TYR A 21 -45.23 8.02 20.62
C TYR A 21 -46.73 7.70 20.62
N THR A 22 -47.43 8.00 21.72
CA THR A 22 -48.89 7.80 21.83
C THR A 22 -49.65 9.13 21.70
N GLY A 23 -50.62 9.17 20.76
CA GLY A 23 -51.53 10.31 20.52
C GLY A 23 -51.11 11.26 19.38
N GLU A 24 -51.98 12.22 19.04
CA GLU A 24 -51.78 13.21 17.95
C GLU A 24 -50.54 14.11 18.16
N GLN A 25 -50.17 14.37 19.42
CA GLN A 25 -48.94 15.09 19.77
C GLN A 25 -47.67 14.26 19.51
N GLY A 26 -47.76 12.93 19.63
CA GLY A 26 -46.66 12.02 19.32
C GLY A 26 -46.32 11.97 17.83
N VAL A 27 -47.32 12.16 16.96
CA VAL A 27 -47.10 12.26 15.51
C VAL A 27 -46.37 13.55 15.14
N ALA A 28 -46.64 14.66 15.85
CA ALA A 28 -45.93 15.93 15.68
C ALA A 28 -44.49 15.88 16.20
N GLN A 29 -44.24 15.18 17.31
CA GLN A 29 -42.89 14.92 17.82
C GLN A 29 -42.10 14.03 16.86
N MET A 30 -42.69 12.93 16.39
CA MET A 30 -42.07 12.05 15.39
C MET A 30 -41.69 12.81 14.10
N GLN A 31 -42.50 13.77 13.66
CA GLN A 31 -42.15 14.62 12.51
C GLN A 31 -41.03 15.61 12.85
N GLY A 32 -41.07 16.25 14.02
CA GLY A 32 -40.02 17.15 14.48
C GLY A 32 -38.66 16.47 14.65
N ASP A 33 -38.65 15.27 15.20
CA ASP A 33 -37.46 14.45 15.40
C ASP A 33 -36.92 13.97 14.05
N PHE A 34 -37.77 13.56 13.12
CA PHE A 34 -37.34 13.22 11.75
C PHE A 34 -36.65 14.39 11.05
N PHE A 35 -37.18 15.61 11.14
CA PHE A 35 -36.55 16.79 10.54
C PHE A 35 -35.24 17.16 11.23
N THR A 36 -35.17 16.99 12.55
CA THR A 36 -33.96 17.28 13.34
C THR A 36 -32.86 16.25 13.05
N ASP A 37 -33.21 14.97 12.99
CA ASP A 37 -32.30 13.86 12.64
C ASP A 37 -31.85 13.94 11.18
N PHE A 38 -32.74 14.34 10.27
CA PHE A 38 -32.36 14.57 8.88
C PHE A 38 -31.37 15.74 8.76
N TRP A 39 -31.58 16.81 9.52
CA TRP A 39 -30.70 17.96 9.52
C TRP A 39 -29.33 17.63 10.15
N SER A 40 -29.31 16.95 11.30
CA SER A 40 -28.08 16.52 11.98
C SER A 40 -27.30 15.49 11.17
N PHE A 41 -27.97 14.62 10.42
CA PHE A 41 -27.30 13.68 9.51
C PHE A 41 -26.47 14.40 8.43
N PHE A 42 -26.97 15.52 7.89
CA PHE A 42 -26.25 16.31 6.89
C PHE A 42 -25.18 17.23 7.49
N GLU A 43 -25.42 17.79 8.68
CA GLU A 43 -24.46 18.69 9.33
C GLU A 43 -23.31 17.96 10.04
N ASP A 44 -23.57 16.84 10.71
CA ASP A 44 -22.59 16.23 11.62
C ASP A 44 -22.14 14.83 11.15
N ASP A 45 -23.07 13.97 10.74
CA ASP A 45 -22.74 12.57 10.42
C ASP A 45 -22.04 12.43 9.05
N LEU A 46 -22.51 13.16 8.04
CA LEU A 46 -21.90 13.14 6.70
C LEU A 46 -20.45 13.66 6.69
N PRO A 47 -20.15 14.84 7.27
CA PRO A 47 -18.78 15.34 7.33
C PRO A 47 -17.86 14.42 8.15
N SER A 48 -18.33 13.93 9.30
CA SER A 48 -17.52 13.04 10.13
C SER A 48 -17.25 11.69 9.46
N PHE A 49 -18.18 11.17 8.66
CA PHE A 49 -17.96 9.99 7.83
C PHE A 49 -16.90 10.24 6.75
N ILE A 50 -16.96 11.40 6.07
CA ILE A 50 -15.99 11.78 5.04
C ILE A 50 -14.59 11.90 5.63
N ASP A 51 -14.44 12.52 6.81
CA ASP A 51 -13.14 12.64 7.50
C ASP A 51 -12.56 11.27 7.85
N ARG A 52 -13.38 10.35 8.39
CA ARG A 52 -12.97 8.98 8.69
C ARG A 52 -12.63 8.19 7.44
N PHE A 53 -13.38 8.39 6.37
CA PHE A 53 -13.15 7.75 5.08
C PHE A 53 -11.81 8.19 4.47
N TRP A 54 -11.52 9.49 4.49
CA TRP A 54 -10.22 10.01 4.04
C TRP A 54 -9.08 9.51 4.91
N ALA A 55 -9.24 9.50 6.24
CA ALA A 55 -8.24 8.93 7.14
C ALA A 55 -7.95 7.45 6.80
N TYR A 56 -8.98 6.65 6.55
CA TYR A 56 -8.84 5.25 6.16
C TYR A 56 -8.13 5.09 4.81
N ILE A 57 -8.50 5.89 3.80
CA ILE A 57 -7.84 5.91 2.49
C ILE A 57 -6.36 6.26 2.64
N THR A 58 -6.03 7.29 3.40
CA THR A 58 -4.63 7.71 3.59
C THR A 58 -3.80 6.61 4.22
N VAL A 59 -4.32 5.93 5.25
CA VAL A 59 -3.62 4.79 5.87
C VAL A 59 -3.38 3.67 4.85
N TRP A 60 -4.39 3.33 4.04
CA TRP A 60 -4.26 2.33 2.99
C TRP A 60 -3.29 2.73 1.88
N ALA A 61 -3.31 3.99 1.47
CA ALA A 61 -2.42 4.53 0.45
C ALA A 61 -0.95 4.48 0.91
N VAL A 62 -0.68 4.80 2.18
CA VAL A 62 0.66 4.69 2.76
C VAL A 62 1.12 3.23 2.80
N LYS A 63 0.25 2.31 3.22
CA LYS A 63 0.57 0.87 3.21
C LYS A 63 0.93 0.38 1.81
N PHE A 64 0.11 0.73 0.81
CA PHE A 64 0.36 0.38 -0.58
C PHE A 64 1.67 0.98 -1.11
N TYR A 65 1.97 2.22 -0.75
CA TYR A 65 3.23 2.88 -1.13
C TYR A 65 4.46 2.10 -0.64
N PHE A 66 4.45 1.61 0.61
CA PHE A 66 5.54 0.80 1.14
C PHE A 66 5.64 -0.58 0.46
N GLU A 67 4.51 -1.23 0.19
CA GLU A 67 4.48 -2.50 -0.53
C GLU A 67 5.06 -2.35 -1.95
N MET A 68 4.68 -1.30 -2.67
CA MET A 68 5.23 -0.98 -4.00
C MET A 68 6.74 -0.72 -3.94
N LYS A 69 7.23 0.00 -2.92
CA LYS A 69 8.67 0.20 -2.73
C LYS A 69 9.40 -1.10 -2.45
N LEU A 70 8.85 -2.01 -1.67
CA LEU A 70 9.45 -3.34 -1.43
C LEU A 70 9.53 -4.17 -2.70
N GLU A 71 8.46 -4.23 -3.49
CA GLU A 71 8.47 -4.94 -4.76
C GLU A 71 9.45 -4.31 -5.77
N SER A 72 9.58 -2.99 -5.78
CA SER A 72 10.58 -2.31 -6.63
C SER A 72 12.02 -2.71 -6.31
N ILE A 73 12.33 -2.95 -5.02
CA ILE A 73 13.66 -3.44 -4.60
C ILE A 73 13.91 -4.86 -5.08
N LYS A 74 12.92 -5.76 -4.97
CA LYS A 74 13.04 -7.13 -5.46
C LYS A 74 13.23 -7.17 -6.97
N LEU A 75 12.46 -6.37 -7.70
CA LEU A 75 12.56 -6.24 -9.14
C LEU A 75 13.94 -5.69 -9.56
N ALA A 76 14.40 -4.63 -8.90
CA ALA A 76 15.72 -4.05 -9.18
C ALA A 76 16.85 -5.06 -8.95
N TRP A 77 16.75 -5.89 -7.92
CA TRP A 77 17.73 -6.94 -7.65
C TRP A 77 17.71 -8.06 -8.69
N PHE A 78 16.52 -8.47 -9.16
CA PHE A 78 16.40 -9.46 -10.22
C PHE A 78 17.03 -8.97 -11.53
N ILE A 79 16.75 -7.73 -11.93
CA ILE A 79 17.35 -7.11 -13.11
C ILE A 79 18.87 -6.97 -12.94
N ALA A 80 19.35 -6.60 -11.75
CA ALA A 80 20.79 -6.48 -11.46
C ALA A 80 21.54 -7.80 -11.71
N LYS A 81 20.97 -8.93 -11.25
CA LYS A 81 21.51 -10.25 -11.49
C LYS A 81 21.59 -10.60 -12.97
N GLN A 82 20.50 -10.39 -13.69
CA GLN A 82 20.44 -10.68 -15.13
C GLN A 82 21.45 -9.85 -15.93
N ILE A 83 21.65 -8.58 -15.55
CA ILE A 83 22.67 -7.71 -16.14
C ILE A 83 24.08 -8.26 -15.88
N LEU A 84 24.40 -8.59 -14.62
CA LEU A 84 25.73 -9.11 -14.26
C LEU A 84 26.06 -10.45 -14.94
N GLU A 85 25.05 -11.32 -15.11
CA GLU A 85 25.17 -12.56 -15.90
C GLU A 85 25.43 -12.26 -17.38
N SER A 86 24.68 -11.31 -17.96
CA SER A 86 24.82 -10.93 -19.38
C SER A 86 26.20 -10.35 -19.69
N PHE A 87 26.79 -9.59 -18.77
CA PHE A 87 28.15 -9.06 -18.89
C PHE A 87 29.26 -10.09 -18.59
N GLN A 88 28.89 -11.33 -18.25
CA GLN A 88 29.79 -12.40 -17.83
C GLN A 88 30.79 -11.95 -16.75
N VAL A 89 30.37 -11.12 -15.81
CA VAL A 89 31.27 -10.55 -14.80
C VAL A 89 31.96 -11.66 -13.98
N GLY A 90 31.26 -12.77 -13.75
CA GLY A 90 31.83 -13.96 -13.12
C GLY A 90 32.99 -14.60 -13.90
N SER A 91 32.93 -14.65 -15.23
CA SER A 91 34.02 -15.23 -16.05
C SER A 91 35.24 -14.31 -16.06
N GLN A 92 35.04 -12.99 -16.08
CA GLN A 92 36.12 -12.02 -15.98
C GLN A 92 36.82 -12.07 -14.62
N ILE A 93 36.06 -12.17 -13.52
CA ILE A 93 36.62 -12.34 -12.16
C ILE A 93 37.40 -13.65 -12.06
N ALA A 94 36.89 -14.76 -12.61
CA ALA A 94 37.60 -16.03 -12.61
C ALA A 94 38.91 -15.98 -13.41
N ASN A 95 38.91 -15.29 -14.55
CA ASN A 95 40.11 -15.10 -15.37
C ASN A 95 41.17 -14.27 -14.64
N LEU A 96 40.78 -13.21 -13.93
CA LEU A 96 41.68 -12.41 -13.10
C LEU A 96 42.16 -13.19 -11.87
N ALA A 97 41.30 -14.01 -11.25
CA ALA A 97 41.67 -14.86 -10.12
C ALA A 97 42.68 -15.96 -10.50
N ASN A 98 42.71 -16.39 -11.77
CA ASN A 98 43.71 -17.32 -12.28
C ASN A 98 45.06 -16.66 -12.57
N ALA A 99 45.10 -15.33 -12.70
CA ALA A 99 46.35 -14.57 -12.81
C ALA A 99 47.03 -14.33 -11.44
N LEU A 100 46.36 -14.65 -10.33
CA LEU A 100 46.91 -14.48 -8.99
C LEU A 100 47.83 -15.64 -8.57
N PRO A 101 48.89 -15.36 -7.80
CA PRO A 101 49.71 -16.39 -7.15
C PRO A 101 48.88 -17.33 -6.27
N GLN A 102 49.29 -18.59 -6.21
CA GLN A 102 48.50 -19.68 -5.59
C GLN A 102 48.21 -19.46 -4.10
N ASP A 103 49.16 -18.90 -3.35
CA ASP A 103 48.99 -18.60 -1.92
C ASP A 103 47.96 -17.48 -1.68
N VAL A 104 47.94 -16.47 -2.56
CA VAL A 104 46.98 -15.36 -2.48
C VAL A 104 45.59 -15.83 -2.89
N LYS A 105 45.49 -16.71 -3.90
CA LYS A 105 44.23 -17.32 -4.32
C LYS A 105 43.63 -18.17 -3.20
N ALA A 106 44.45 -18.96 -2.50
CA ALA A 106 44.01 -19.76 -1.36
C ALA A 106 43.48 -18.88 -0.21
N ALA A 107 44.17 -17.79 0.12
CA ALA A 107 43.72 -16.84 1.15
C ALA A 107 42.42 -16.11 0.77
N LEU A 108 42.23 -15.77 -0.52
CA LEU A 108 41.01 -15.13 -1.02
C LEU A 108 39.80 -16.08 -1.06
N VAL A 109 40.03 -17.37 -1.28
CA VAL A 109 38.98 -18.38 -1.19
C VAL A 109 38.58 -18.63 0.26
N ASP A 110 39.55 -18.73 1.17
CA ASP A 110 39.30 -18.94 2.60
C ASP A 110 38.54 -17.77 3.24
N SER A 111 38.85 -16.54 2.82
CA SER A 111 38.13 -15.32 3.24
C SER A 111 36.76 -15.12 2.58
N ARG A 112 36.31 -16.03 1.69
CA ARG A 112 35.08 -15.89 0.88
C ARG A 112 35.00 -14.56 0.13
N PHE A 113 36.14 -14.01 -0.25
CA PHE A 113 36.23 -12.71 -0.90
C PHE A 113 35.41 -12.66 -2.19
N PHE A 114 35.44 -13.73 -2.98
CA PHE A 114 34.72 -13.80 -4.26
C PHE A 114 33.20 -13.80 -4.08
N ASP A 115 32.67 -14.45 -3.04
CA ASP A 115 31.24 -14.41 -2.71
C ASP A 115 30.82 -13.01 -2.24
N GLY A 116 31.65 -12.38 -1.40
CA GLY A 116 31.44 -11.00 -0.94
C GLY A 116 31.47 -9.99 -2.09
N LEU A 117 32.43 -10.14 -3.01
CA LEU A 117 32.55 -9.33 -4.22
C LEU A 117 31.30 -9.48 -5.11
N ASN A 118 30.81 -10.70 -5.28
CA ASN A 118 29.60 -10.95 -6.06
C ASN A 118 28.37 -10.26 -5.44
N ILE A 119 28.18 -10.38 -4.12
CA ILE A 119 27.09 -9.68 -3.42
C ILE A 119 27.23 -8.16 -3.52
N TYR A 120 28.45 -7.64 -3.36
CA TYR A 120 28.72 -6.19 -3.45
C TYR A 120 28.40 -5.63 -4.84
N LEU A 121 28.81 -6.33 -5.91
CA LEU A 121 28.52 -5.94 -7.29
C LEU A 121 27.01 -5.98 -7.57
N ASN A 122 26.32 -7.05 -7.13
CA ASN A 122 24.86 -7.13 -7.22
C ASN A 122 24.18 -5.96 -6.50
N ALA A 123 24.64 -5.59 -5.30
CA ALA A 123 24.10 -4.48 -4.54
C ALA A 123 24.34 -3.12 -5.22
N LEU A 124 25.51 -2.90 -5.83
CA LEU A 124 25.85 -1.67 -6.54
C LEU A 124 24.98 -1.49 -7.78
N VAL A 125 24.81 -2.54 -8.58
CA VAL A 125 23.94 -2.53 -9.77
C VAL A 125 22.48 -2.40 -9.37
N THR A 126 22.04 -3.07 -8.30
CA THR A 126 20.68 -2.91 -7.74
C THR A 126 20.41 -1.46 -7.34
N ARG A 127 21.37 -0.80 -6.66
CA ARG A 127 21.27 0.62 -6.30
C ARG A 127 21.16 1.54 -7.52
N PHE A 128 21.89 1.23 -8.59
CA PHE A 128 21.80 1.98 -9.84
C PHE A 128 20.41 1.85 -10.47
N ILE A 129 19.85 0.63 -10.52
CA ILE A 129 18.51 0.38 -11.06
C ILE A 129 17.43 1.04 -10.20
N LEU A 130 17.55 0.97 -8.87
CA LEU A 130 16.65 1.66 -7.93
C LEU A 130 16.64 3.18 -8.06
N ARG A 131 17.66 3.78 -8.69
CA ARG A 131 17.67 5.22 -8.99
C ARG A 131 16.91 5.56 -10.26
N ILE A 132 16.70 4.56 -11.13
CA ILE A 132 16.00 4.69 -12.41
C ILE A 132 14.50 4.39 -12.23
N VAL A 133 14.16 3.49 -11.31
CA VAL A 133 12.78 3.11 -10.93
C VAL A 133 12.22 4.06 -9.87
#